data_AF-A0A1Y0L3K1-F1
#
_entry.id   AF-A0A1Y0L3K1-F1
#
_cell.length_a   1.000
_cell.length_b   1.000
_cell.length_c   1.000
_cell.angle_alpha   90.00
_cell.angle_beta   90.00
_cell.angle_gamma   90.00
#
_symmetry.space_group_name_H-M   'P 1'
#
loop_
_entity.id
_entity.type
_entity.pdbx_description
1 polymer ?
#
loop_
_entity_poly.entity_id
_entity_poly.type
_entity_poly.pdbx_seq_one_letter_code
_entity_poly.pdbx_strand_id
1 'polypeptide(L)'
;MRNLVKYLSVGLLVIGLAACDQKKEDTAGQHAAASQQDLQTVTLVDGKLSFALPTGMTDQTGKLGTTGNNMHVYANNNGQQAIIVITGDSTNEALDVLTQRLEQQQRNRDPQLQVVSDKAITLNGQPAQQLDSVISAKSQTSWSTVVMTKIDGKLITLQISLPADNQAQSQTTAENIVKTISVK
;
A
#
# COMPACT_ATOMS: atom_id res chain seq x y z
N MET A 1 27.56 31.69 45.92
CA MET A 1 27.41 30.22 46.01
C MET A 1 28.40 29.58 45.07
N ARG A 2 29.39 28.88 45.62
CA ARG A 2 30.42 28.13 44.89
C ARG A 2 30.70 26.91 45.74
N ASN A 3 30.65 25.72 45.13
CA ASN A 3 31.62 24.62 45.30
C ASN A 3 31.03 23.19 45.25
N LEU A 4 31.73 22.37 44.45
CA LEU A 4 32.17 20.98 44.65
C LEU A 4 31.22 19.78 44.45
N VAL A 5 31.49 19.08 43.33
CA VAL A 5 32.04 17.69 43.20
C VAL A 5 31.45 16.57 44.07
N LYS A 6 31.14 15.44 43.40
CA LYS A 6 31.38 14.00 43.72
C LYS A 6 30.49 13.16 42.75
N TYR A 7 30.74 11.94 42.24
CA TYR A 7 31.49 10.73 42.62
C TYR A 7 31.88 10.00 41.29
N LEU A 8 33.09 9.51 41.04
CA LEU A 8 33.68 8.22 41.45
C LEU A 8 32.73 7.00 41.32
N SER A 9 32.82 6.30 40.18
CA SER A 9 32.48 4.88 40.08
C SER A 9 33.46 4.19 39.12
N VAL A 10 34.47 3.55 39.72
CA VAL A 10 35.33 2.55 39.08
C VAL A 10 34.61 1.21 39.18
N GLY A 11 34.38 0.58 38.04
CA GLY A 11 33.96 -0.81 37.92
C GLY A 11 34.72 -1.44 36.76
N LEU A 12 35.97 -1.81 37.03
CA LEU A 12 36.85 -2.56 36.15
C LEU A 12 36.48 -4.05 36.26
N LEU A 13 36.15 -4.71 35.15
CA LEU A 13 36.22 -6.17 35.06
C LEU A 13 36.73 -6.59 33.67
N VAL A 14 38.04 -6.80 33.64
CA VAL A 14 38.82 -7.55 32.63
C VAL A 14 38.73 -9.04 33.09
N ILE A 15 38.73 -10.13 32.32
CA ILE A 15 39.45 -10.57 31.12
C ILE A 15 38.68 -11.76 30.54
N GLY A 16 38.65 -11.87 29.20
CA GLY A 16 38.50 -13.15 28.52
C GLY A 16 39.18 -13.07 27.16
N LEU A 17 40.47 -13.44 27.10
CA LEU A 17 41.19 -13.61 25.83
C LEU A 17 40.55 -14.76 25.04
N ALA A 18 39.96 -14.44 23.89
CA ALA A 18 39.94 -15.35 22.75
C ALA A 18 40.85 -14.73 21.69
N ALA A 19 41.98 -15.37 21.46
CA ALA A 19 42.80 -15.12 20.29
C ALA A 19 42.02 -15.56 19.06
N CYS A 20 41.59 -14.61 18.22
CA CYS A 20 41.27 -14.87 16.84
C CYS A 20 42.06 -13.90 15.96
N ASP A 21 43.05 -14.52 15.35
CA ASP A 21 43.87 -14.13 14.22
C ASP A 21 43.04 -13.63 13.02
N GLN A 22 43.70 -12.89 12.14
CA GLN A 22 43.15 -12.06 11.07
C GLN A 22 42.12 -12.70 10.14
N LYS A 23 41.03 -11.97 9.86
CA LYS A 23 40.58 -11.73 8.47
C LYS A 23 39.67 -10.50 8.35
N LYS A 24 40.05 -9.60 7.44
CA LYS A 24 39.25 -8.47 6.95
C LYS A 24 37.96 -8.98 6.29
N GLU A 25 36.83 -8.40 6.67
CA GLU A 25 35.67 -8.07 5.82
C GLU A 25 34.62 -7.36 6.70
N ASP A 26 34.71 -6.02 6.80
CA ASP A 26 33.65 -5.23 7.43
C ASP A 26 32.52 -5.00 6.42
N THR A 27 31.49 -5.84 6.52
CA THR A 27 30.14 -5.50 6.08
C THR A 27 29.41 -4.83 7.24
N ALA A 28 29.13 -3.53 7.13
CA ALA A 28 28.16 -2.86 8.01
C ALA A 28 27.56 -1.61 7.33
N GLY A 29 26.74 -1.84 6.30
CA GLY A 29 25.79 -0.86 5.79
C GLY A 29 24.39 -1.23 6.28
N GLN A 30 24.05 -0.80 7.49
CA GLN A 30 22.74 -0.96 8.12
C GLN A 30 21.64 -0.42 7.19
N HIS A 31 20.99 -1.33 6.47
CA HIS A 31 19.66 -1.06 5.96
C HIS A 31 18.73 -1.15 7.17
N ALA A 32 18.12 -0.02 7.52
CA ALA A 32 17.04 0.02 8.49
C ALA A 32 15.98 -1.00 8.03
N ALA A 33 15.93 -2.14 8.70
CA ALA A 33 14.80 -3.03 8.63
C ALA A 33 13.63 -2.21 9.17
N ALA A 34 12.77 -1.76 8.26
CA ALA A 34 11.44 -1.31 8.64
C ALA A 34 10.84 -2.42 9.49
N SER A 35 10.52 -2.09 10.74
CA SER A 35 9.87 -2.98 11.68
C SER A 35 8.73 -3.69 10.95
N GLN A 36 8.83 -5.01 10.79
CA GLN A 36 7.72 -5.87 10.40
C GLN A 36 6.70 -5.80 11.53
N GLN A 37 5.89 -4.75 11.52
CA GLN A 37 4.58 -4.80 12.14
C GLN A 37 3.81 -5.85 11.33
N ASP A 38 3.12 -6.76 12.01
CA ASP A 38 2.31 -7.82 11.40
C ASP A 38 1.35 -7.22 10.36
N LEU A 39 1.78 -7.20 9.10
CA LEU A 39 0.97 -6.79 7.98
C LEU A 39 0.01 -7.93 7.71
N GLN A 40 -1.25 -7.75 8.10
CA GLN A 40 -2.31 -8.71 7.80
C GLN A 40 -2.37 -8.90 6.28
N THR A 41 -2.08 -10.11 5.80
CA THR A 41 -2.23 -10.42 4.38
C THR A 41 -3.68 -10.76 4.10
N VAL A 42 -4.28 -10.07 3.15
CA VAL A 42 -5.60 -10.37 2.61
C VAL A 42 -5.42 -11.25 1.38
N THR A 43 -6.23 -12.32 1.28
CA THR A 43 -6.27 -13.19 0.10
C THR A 43 -7.69 -13.25 -0.44
N LEU A 44 -7.84 -13.10 -1.75
CA LEU A 44 -9.12 -13.07 -2.46
C LEU A 44 -9.00 -13.89 -3.75
N VAL A 45 -10.13 -14.10 -4.44
CA VAL A 45 -10.17 -14.78 -5.75
C VAL A 45 -9.49 -16.17 -5.65
N ASP A 46 -9.94 -16.99 -4.70
CA ASP A 46 -9.40 -18.33 -4.43
C ASP A 46 -7.87 -18.35 -4.19
N GLY A 47 -7.35 -17.27 -3.61
CA GLY A 47 -5.92 -17.12 -3.29
C GLY A 47 -5.04 -16.69 -4.47
N LYS A 48 -5.65 -16.32 -5.60
CA LYS A 48 -4.94 -15.77 -6.77
C LYS A 48 -4.64 -14.28 -6.64
N LEU A 49 -5.35 -13.56 -5.78
CA LEU A 49 -5.06 -12.19 -5.41
C LEU A 49 -4.67 -12.12 -3.94
N SER A 50 -3.59 -11.39 -3.63
CA SER A 50 -3.27 -11.04 -2.25
C SER A 50 -2.65 -9.65 -2.15
N PHE A 51 -2.74 -9.04 -0.97
CA PHE A 51 -2.09 -7.77 -0.65
C PHE A 51 -1.93 -7.61 0.87
N ALA A 52 -1.01 -6.75 1.29
CA ALA A 52 -0.86 -6.37 2.69
C ALA A 52 -1.88 -5.29 3.06
N LEU A 53 -2.69 -5.57 4.09
CA LEU A 53 -3.63 -4.61 4.63
C LEU A 53 -2.91 -3.63 5.58
N PRO A 54 -2.99 -2.31 5.33
CA PRO A 54 -2.42 -1.32 6.24
C PRO A 54 -2.97 -1.44 7.66
N THR A 55 -2.15 -1.07 8.64
CA THR A 55 -2.55 -1.08 10.04
C THR A 55 -3.76 -0.16 10.29
N GLY A 56 -4.67 -0.61 11.15
CA GLY A 56 -5.90 0.14 11.47
C GLY A 56 -7.04 -0.01 10.45
N MET A 57 -6.81 -0.70 9.33
CA MET A 57 -7.89 -1.09 8.41
C MET A 57 -8.46 -2.46 8.78
N THR A 58 -9.74 -2.65 8.51
CA THR A 58 -10.47 -3.91 8.77
C THR A 58 -11.47 -4.18 7.66
N ASP A 59 -11.91 -5.44 7.52
CA ASP A 59 -12.94 -5.82 6.55
C ASP A 59 -14.32 -5.21 6.93
N GLN A 60 -14.92 -4.53 5.95
CA GLN A 60 -16.21 -3.84 6.00
C GLN A 60 -17.20 -4.35 4.94
N THR A 61 -16.87 -5.40 4.18
CA THR A 61 -17.65 -5.92 3.05
C THR A 61 -19.13 -6.10 3.40
N GLY A 62 -19.46 -6.77 4.50
CA GLY A 62 -20.86 -6.99 4.90
C GLY A 62 -21.56 -5.78 5.55
N LYS A 63 -20.83 -4.72 5.93
CA LYS A 63 -21.38 -3.59 6.68
C LYS A 63 -21.90 -2.46 5.80
N LEU A 64 -21.46 -2.42 4.55
CA LEU A 64 -21.85 -1.39 3.56
C LEU A 64 -23.03 -1.82 2.70
N GLY A 65 -23.70 -2.93 3.05
CA GLY A 65 -24.84 -3.46 2.29
C GLY A 65 -24.46 -4.06 0.94
N THR A 66 -23.17 -4.36 0.70
CA THR A 66 -22.74 -4.97 -0.56
C THR A 66 -23.16 -6.43 -0.57
N THR A 67 -24.20 -6.75 -1.35
CA THR A 67 -24.81 -8.09 -1.40
C THR A 67 -24.09 -9.04 -2.36
N GLY A 68 -23.01 -8.60 -3.02
CA GLY A 68 -22.27 -9.36 -4.01
C GLY A 68 -20.96 -9.93 -3.48
N ASN A 69 -20.70 -11.21 -3.75
CA ASN A 69 -19.39 -11.87 -3.52
C ASN A 69 -18.25 -11.28 -4.36
N ASN A 70 -18.54 -10.28 -5.20
CA ASN A 70 -17.61 -9.70 -6.15
C ASN A 70 -17.04 -8.36 -5.67
N MET A 71 -17.43 -7.87 -4.49
CA MET A 71 -16.87 -6.66 -3.90
C MET A 71 -16.39 -6.95 -2.49
N HIS A 72 -15.16 -6.56 -2.19
CA HIS A 72 -14.59 -6.61 -0.84
C HIS A 72 -14.14 -5.22 -0.45
N VAL A 73 -14.51 -4.76 0.73
CA VAL A 73 -14.19 -3.42 1.21
C VAL A 73 -13.40 -3.52 2.50
N TYR A 74 -12.23 -2.91 2.53
CA TYR A 74 -11.41 -2.74 3.72
C TYR A 74 -11.29 -1.27 4.01
N ALA A 75 -11.59 -0.85 5.23
CA ALA A 75 -11.49 0.56 5.61
C ALA A 75 -11.05 0.72 7.06
N ASN A 76 -10.51 1.90 7.37
CA ASN A 76 -10.31 2.31 8.75
C ASN A 76 -11.63 2.77 9.38
N ASN A 77 -11.64 2.94 10.70
CA ASN A 77 -12.87 3.23 11.47
C ASN A 77 -13.59 4.52 11.06
N ASN A 78 -12.88 5.49 10.47
CA ASN A 78 -13.45 6.77 10.03
C ASN A 78 -13.78 6.81 8.53
N GLY A 79 -13.50 5.74 7.78
CA GLY A 79 -13.77 5.62 6.35
C GLY A 79 -12.91 6.52 5.44
N GLN A 80 -11.91 7.21 5.99
CA GLN A 80 -11.03 8.10 5.22
C GLN A 80 -9.96 7.34 4.44
N GLN A 81 -9.65 6.10 4.85
CA GLN A 81 -8.77 5.20 4.13
C GLN A 81 -9.57 3.96 3.76
N ALA A 82 -9.55 3.60 2.48
CA ALA A 82 -10.26 2.44 1.97
C ALA A 82 -9.47 1.72 0.88
N ILE A 83 -9.58 0.40 0.86
CA ILE A 83 -9.17 -0.48 -0.24
C ILE A 83 -10.42 -1.26 -0.64
N ILE A 84 -10.87 -1.09 -1.88
CA ILE A 84 -12.02 -1.80 -2.44
C ILE A 84 -11.51 -2.70 -3.56
N VAL A 85 -11.82 -3.99 -3.47
CA VAL A 85 -11.53 -4.97 -4.52
C VAL A 85 -12.82 -5.35 -5.21
N ILE A 86 -12.88 -5.19 -6.53
CA ILE A 86 -14.03 -5.54 -7.35
C ILE A 86 -13.60 -6.60 -8.38
N THR A 87 -14.33 -7.70 -8.43
CA THR A 87 -14.25 -8.71 -9.48
C THR A 87 -15.36 -8.45 -10.51
N GLY A 88 -14.97 -8.00 -11.70
CA GLY A 88 -15.86 -7.84 -12.83
C GLY A 88 -16.00 -9.10 -13.66
N ASP A 89 -16.75 -8.98 -14.75
CA ASP A 89 -16.87 -10.01 -15.77
C ASP A 89 -15.59 -10.14 -16.60
N SER A 90 -15.53 -11.22 -17.39
CA SER A 90 -14.43 -11.41 -18.34
C SER A 90 -14.48 -10.37 -19.46
N THR A 91 -13.31 -9.87 -19.85
CA THR A 91 -13.20 -8.86 -20.92
C THR A 91 -11.95 -9.04 -21.77
N ASN A 92 -12.10 -8.77 -23.07
CA ASN A 92 -11.01 -8.74 -24.03
C ASN A 92 -10.44 -7.33 -24.23
N GLU A 93 -11.05 -6.29 -23.64
CA GLU A 93 -10.53 -4.91 -23.70
C GLU A 93 -9.13 -4.84 -23.07
N ALA A 94 -8.24 -4.05 -23.67
CA ALA A 94 -6.92 -3.81 -23.11
C ALA A 94 -7.03 -2.98 -21.81
N LEU A 95 -6.08 -3.18 -20.88
CA LEU A 95 -6.15 -2.57 -19.55
C LEU A 95 -6.02 -1.05 -19.59
N ASP A 96 -5.25 -0.51 -20.54
CA ASP A 96 -5.11 0.93 -20.79
C ASP A 96 -6.43 1.57 -21.30
N VAL A 97 -7.16 0.87 -22.17
CA VAL A 97 -8.49 1.32 -22.62
C VAL A 97 -9.47 1.34 -21.45
N LEU A 98 -9.38 0.34 -20.56
CA LEU A 98 -10.22 0.25 -19.36
C LEU A 98 -9.92 1.38 -18.37
N THR A 99 -8.65 1.71 -18.11
CA THR A 99 -8.28 2.82 -17.21
C THR A 99 -8.60 4.18 -17.81
N GLN A 100 -8.38 4.40 -19.11
CA GLN A 100 -8.79 5.64 -19.78
C GLN A 100 -10.30 5.86 -19.68
N ARG A 101 -11.10 4.82 -19.87
CA ARG A 101 -12.55 4.88 -19.69
C ARG A 101 -12.92 5.20 -18.24
N LEU A 102 -12.22 4.59 -17.27
CA LEU A 102 -12.42 4.91 -15.85
C LEU A 102 -12.08 6.37 -15.54
N GLU A 103 -10.96 6.89 -16.06
CA GLU A 103 -10.56 8.29 -15.89
C GLU A 103 -11.65 9.22 -16.43
N GLN A 104 -12.16 8.98 -17.64
CA GLN A 104 -13.23 9.80 -18.21
C GLN A 104 -14.48 9.75 -17.32
N GLN A 105 -14.83 8.59 -16.77
CA GLN A 105 -15.94 8.47 -15.82
C GLN A 105 -15.68 9.23 -14.52
N GLN A 106 -14.45 9.24 -14.01
CA GLN A 106 -14.07 10.04 -12.84
C GLN A 106 -14.19 11.53 -13.15
N ARG A 107 -13.68 11.99 -14.29
CA ARG A 107 -13.72 13.39 -14.73
C ARG A 107 -15.15 13.89 -14.93
N ASN A 108 -16.05 13.03 -15.39
CA ASN A 108 -17.47 13.35 -15.52
C ASN A 108 -18.15 13.58 -14.15
N ARG A 109 -17.66 12.96 -13.08
CA ARG A 109 -18.17 13.14 -11.71
C ARG A 109 -17.44 14.25 -10.96
N ASP A 110 -16.16 14.45 -11.28
CA ASP A 110 -15.27 15.45 -10.71
C ASP A 110 -14.57 16.22 -11.83
N PRO A 111 -15.11 17.38 -12.24
CA PRO A 111 -14.48 18.23 -13.25
C PRO A 111 -13.09 18.77 -12.83
N GLN A 112 -12.75 18.68 -11.54
CA GLN A 112 -11.45 19.11 -11.00
C GLN A 112 -10.48 17.94 -10.83
N LEU A 113 -10.80 16.76 -11.38
CA LEU A 113 -9.94 15.58 -11.34
C LEU A 113 -8.53 15.90 -11.83
N GLN A 114 -7.54 15.65 -10.98
CA GLN A 114 -6.12 15.77 -11.32
C GLN A 114 -5.56 14.37 -11.53
N VAL A 115 -5.23 14.04 -12.77
CA VAL A 115 -4.54 12.78 -13.08
C VAL A 115 -3.07 12.97 -12.80
N VAL A 116 -2.52 12.12 -11.95
CA VAL A 116 -1.09 12.15 -11.58
C VAL A 116 -0.30 11.20 -12.46
N SER A 117 -0.81 9.98 -12.67
CA SER A 117 -0.23 9.04 -13.62
C SER A 117 -1.24 8.02 -14.13
N ASP A 118 -1.08 7.57 -15.38
CA ASP A 118 -1.73 6.37 -15.92
C ASP A 118 -0.63 5.56 -16.63
N LYS A 119 -0.31 4.37 -16.11
CA LYS A 119 0.86 3.61 -16.57
C LYS A 119 0.66 2.11 -16.46
N ALA A 120 1.32 1.40 -17.38
CA ALA A 120 1.47 -0.04 -17.29
C ALA A 120 2.44 -0.39 -16.17
N ILE A 121 2.09 -1.41 -15.39
CA ILE A 121 2.90 -2.00 -14.33
C ILE A 121 2.87 -3.53 -14.45
N THR A 122 3.70 -4.22 -13.66
CA THR A 122 3.68 -5.68 -13.56
C THR A 122 3.49 -6.11 -12.12
N LEU A 123 2.61 -7.09 -11.90
CA LEU A 123 2.32 -7.69 -10.60
C LEU A 123 2.70 -9.16 -10.66
N ASN A 124 3.85 -9.54 -10.08
CA ASN A 124 4.44 -10.88 -10.23
C ASN A 124 4.51 -11.38 -11.69
N GLY A 125 4.84 -10.49 -12.62
CA GLY A 125 4.90 -10.81 -14.05
C GLY A 125 3.56 -10.79 -14.78
N GLN A 126 2.44 -10.63 -14.07
CA GLN A 126 1.14 -10.40 -14.68
C GLN A 126 0.98 -8.93 -15.08
N PRO A 127 0.39 -8.64 -16.27
CA PRO A 127 0.16 -7.28 -16.70
C PRO A 127 -0.90 -6.61 -15.81
N ALA A 128 -0.64 -5.36 -15.45
CA ALA A 128 -1.58 -4.51 -14.75
C ALA A 128 -1.44 -3.07 -15.24
N GLN A 129 -2.46 -2.26 -14.96
CA GLN A 129 -2.48 -0.83 -15.25
C GLN A 129 -2.80 -0.07 -13.97
N GLN A 130 -2.05 0.98 -13.68
CA GLN A 130 -2.21 1.83 -12.51
C GLN A 130 -2.60 3.25 -12.92
N LEU A 131 -3.74 3.72 -12.40
CA LEU A 131 -4.21 5.09 -12.52
C LEU A 131 -4.15 5.77 -11.14
N ASP A 132 -3.29 6.77 -11.01
CA ASP A 132 -3.20 7.63 -9.83
C ASP A 132 -3.84 8.98 -10.12
N SER A 133 -4.68 9.43 -9.21
CA SER A 133 -5.43 10.69 -9.33
C SER A 133 -5.68 11.34 -7.97
N VAL A 134 -5.91 12.64 -7.99
CA VAL A 134 -6.45 13.39 -6.86
C VAL A 134 -7.89 13.75 -7.20
N ILE A 135 -8.82 13.21 -6.43
CA ILE A 135 -10.26 13.37 -6.61
C ILE A 135 -10.79 14.35 -5.56
N SER A 136 -11.67 15.25 -5.96
CA SER A 136 -12.37 16.19 -5.11
C SER A 136 -13.88 15.91 -5.12
N ALA A 137 -14.45 15.63 -3.95
CA ALA A 137 -15.89 15.42 -3.79
C ALA A 137 -16.37 16.00 -2.46
N LYS A 138 -17.48 16.75 -2.48
CA LYS A 138 -18.11 17.33 -1.26
C LYS A 138 -17.11 18.08 -0.35
N SER A 139 -16.22 18.86 -0.95
CA SER A 139 -15.16 19.61 -0.25
C SER A 139 -14.10 18.76 0.46
N GLN A 140 -14.04 17.46 0.15
CA GLN A 140 -12.96 16.58 0.57
C GLN A 140 -12.13 16.18 -0.63
N THR A 141 -10.82 16.12 -0.45
CA THR A 141 -9.88 15.70 -1.46
C THR A 141 -9.23 14.39 -1.03
N SER A 142 -9.21 13.41 -1.93
CA SER A 142 -8.60 12.11 -1.70
C SER A 142 -7.59 11.78 -2.78
N TRP A 143 -6.46 11.22 -2.37
CA TRP A 143 -5.59 10.47 -3.26
C TRP A 143 -6.28 9.17 -3.64
N SER A 144 -6.30 8.85 -4.93
CA SER A 144 -6.93 7.66 -5.48
C SER A 144 -5.94 6.91 -6.37
N THR A 145 -5.62 5.68 -6.00
CA THR A 145 -4.86 4.75 -6.84
C THR A 145 -5.77 3.61 -7.25
N VAL A 146 -5.95 3.41 -8.56
CA VAL A 146 -6.69 2.27 -9.11
C VAL A 146 -5.73 1.36 -9.85
N VAL A 147 -5.72 0.09 -9.48
CA VAL A 147 -4.95 -0.96 -10.16
C VAL A 147 -5.92 -1.93 -10.83
N MET A 148 -5.78 -2.11 -12.14
CA MET A 148 -6.54 -3.06 -12.94
C MET A 148 -5.64 -4.19 -13.43
N THR A 149 -6.10 -5.43 -13.29
CA THR A 149 -5.43 -6.62 -13.83
C THR A 149 -6.48 -7.67 -14.24
N LYS A 150 -6.07 -8.76 -14.88
CA LYS A 150 -6.95 -9.86 -15.24
C LYS A 150 -6.52 -11.14 -14.55
N ILE A 151 -7.46 -11.81 -13.89
CA ILE A 151 -7.27 -13.15 -13.30
C ILE A 151 -8.30 -14.07 -13.95
N ASP A 152 -7.84 -15.15 -14.59
CA ASP A 152 -8.70 -16.06 -15.38
C ASP A 152 -9.61 -15.34 -16.39
N GLY A 153 -9.12 -14.24 -16.98
CA GLY A 153 -9.86 -13.41 -17.93
C GLY A 153 -10.85 -12.41 -17.30
N LYS A 154 -11.17 -12.54 -16.01
CA LYS A 154 -12.00 -11.58 -15.26
C LYS A 154 -11.21 -10.33 -14.91
N LEU A 155 -11.84 -9.16 -15.05
CA LEU A 155 -11.24 -7.89 -14.63
C LEU A 155 -11.25 -7.79 -13.10
N ILE A 156 -10.08 -7.64 -12.51
CA ILE A 156 -9.92 -7.28 -11.10
C ILE A 156 -9.56 -5.81 -11.02
N THR A 157 -10.30 -5.06 -10.21
CA THR A 157 -10.04 -3.64 -9.93
C THR A 157 -9.80 -3.47 -8.44
N LEU A 158 -8.61 -3.02 -8.06
CA LEU A 158 -8.30 -2.58 -6.70
C LEU A 158 -8.33 -1.05 -6.66
N GLN A 159 -9.15 -0.47 -5.80
CA GLN A 159 -9.27 0.97 -5.61
C GLN A 159 -8.77 1.32 -4.22
N ILE A 160 -7.74 2.15 -4.14
CA ILE A 160 -7.12 2.63 -2.90
C ILE A 160 -7.48 4.12 -2.77
N SER A 161 -8.14 4.49 -1.69
CA SER A 161 -8.48 5.87 -1.37
C SER A 161 -7.81 6.27 -0.05
N LEU A 162 -7.12 7.41 -0.06
CA LEU A 162 -6.40 7.96 1.08
C LEU A 162 -6.69 9.48 1.18
N PRO A 163 -6.60 10.10 2.37
CA PRO A 163 -6.71 11.55 2.50
C PRO A 163 -5.68 12.29 1.64
N ALA A 164 -6.03 13.39 1.00
CA ALA A 164 -5.09 14.18 0.20
C ALA A 164 -4.45 15.36 0.94
N ASP A 165 -4.66 15.48 2.26
CA ASP A 165 -4.07 16.57 3.08
C ASP A 165 -2.54 16.63 2.93
N ASN A 166 -1.91 15.45 2.81
CA ASN A 166 -0.50 15.31 2.46
C ASN A 166 -0.35 14.33 1.28
N GLN A 167 -0.38 14.88 0.06
CA GLN A 167 -0.35 14.07 -1.17
C GLN A 167 0.90 13.20 -1.27
N ALA A 168 2.08 13.69 -0.89
CA ALA A 168 3.33 12.91 -0.97
C ALA A 168 3.30 11.68 -0.04
N GLN A 169 2.74 11.84 1.16
CA GLN A 169 2.57 10.73 2.10
C GLN A 169 1.54 9.71 1.58
N SER A 170 0.44 10.18 1.01
CA SER A 170 -0.60 9.30 0.46
C SER A 170 -0.13 8.57 -0.78
N GLN A 171 0.61 9.22 -1.67
CA GLN A 171 1.29 8.57 -2.78
C GLN A 171 2.23 7.46 -2.29
N THR A 172 3.12 7.77 -1.34
CA THR A 172 4.06 6.78 -0.78
C THR A 172 3.32 5.59 -0.16
N THR A 173 2.23 5.86 0.56
CA THR A 173 1.40 4.82 1.18
C THR A 173 0.73 3.95 0.12
N ALA A 174 0.13 4.54 -0.90
CA ALA A 174 -0.49 3.82 -2.01
C ALA A 174 0.54 2.98 -2.76
N GLU A 175 1.72 3.53 -3.09
CA GLU A 175 2.81 2.78 -3.74
C GLU A 175 3.27 1.59 -2.91
N ASN A 176 3.36 1.73 -1.58
CA ASN A 176 3.72 0.62 -0.70
C ASN A 176 2.64 -0.47 -0.68
N ILE A 177 1.35 -0.10 -0.70
CA ILE A 177 0.26 -1.07 -0.84
C ILE A 177 0.37 -1.77 -2.20
N VAL A 178 0.54 -1.04 -3.30
CA VAL A 178 0.66 -1.61 -4.65
C VAL A 178 1.82 -2.60 -4.75
N LYS A 179 2.98 -2.30 -4.14
CA LYS A 179 4.13 -3.22 -4.10
C LYS A 179 3.84 -4.54 -3.38
N THR A 180 2.84 -4.58 -2.51
CA THR A 180 2.43 -5.80 -1.80
C THR A 180 1.40 -6.62 -2.58
N ILE A 181 0.81 -6.06 -3.64
CA ILE A 181 -0.19 -6.77 -4.44
C ILE A 181 0.51 -7.92 -5.16
N SER A 182 -0.03 -9.11 -4.96
CA SER A 182 0.41 -10.32 -5.65
C SER A 182 -0.72 -10.99 -6.40
N VAL A 183 -0.41 -11.39 -7.64
CA VAL A 183 -1.33 -12.04 -8.58
C VAL A 183 -0.72 -13.34 -9.08
N LYS A 184 -1.52 -14.40 -9.18
CA LYS A 184 -1.12 -15.73 -9.68
C LYS A 184 -1.95 -16.18 -10.86
#